data_AF-A0A1H6IXV9-F1
#
_entry.id   AF-A0A1H6IXV9-F1
#
_cell.length_a   1.000
_cell.length_b   1.000
_cell.length_c   1.000
_cell.angle_alpha   90.00
_cell.angle_beta   90.00
_cell.angle_gamma   90.00
#
_symmetry.space_group_name_H-M   'P 1'
#
loop_
_entity.id
_entity.type
_entity.pdbx_description
1 polymer ?
#
loop_
_entity_poly.entity_id
_entity_poly.type
_entity_poly.pdbx_seq_one_letter_code
_entity_poly.pdbx_strand_id
1 'polypeptide(L)'
;MVVIRLIKVFKKVTYMTLFFICFLFNNLCSQNYADIANTYRSYYTEDYRENVPVKNCVFIINHEQLLTELKDYDKALVYIFVNGCNSKYCQPLYVYENWSKKNGCKLFLVMVNIEGFEQTIIQNPSEQLYVIDDRFYKKRKLFDEFENGLKQQSLKQKNKYRGSLFLFEKGKYVETYRELPYF
;
A
#
# COMPACT_ATOMS: atom_id res chain seq x y z
N MET A 1 48.73 -10.69 44.22
CA MET A 1 47.78 -11.58 43.50
C MET A 1 46.30 -11.17 43.67
N VAL A 2 45.98 -9.88 43.85
CA VAL A 2 44.60 -9.39 44.11
C VAL A 2 44.07 -8.52 42.97
N VAL A 3 44.95 -7.77 42.30
CA VAL A 3 44.61 -6.84 41.21
C VAL A 3 44.05 -7.55 39.95
N ILE A 4 44.56 -8.75 39.64
CA ILE A 4 44.13 -9.53 38.44
C ILE A 4 42.70 -10.08 38.61
N ARG A 5 42.26 -10.36 39.85
CA ARG A 5 40.89 -10.83 40.12
C ARG A 5 39.84 -9.73 39.92
N LEU A 6 40.17 -8.48 40.27
CA LEU A 6 39.26 -7.33 40.10
C LEU A 6 38.98 -7.01 38.63
N ILE A 7 39.98 -7.08 37.75
CA ILE A 7 39.83 -6.78 36.31
C ILE A 7 38.93 -7.81 35.61
N LYS A 8 39.00 -9.09 36.00
CA LYS A 8 38.10 -10.14 35.47
C LYS A 8 36.65 -9.96 35.90
N VAL A 9 36.41 -9.47 37.12
CA VAL A 9 35.07 -9.17 37.61
C VAL A 9 34.47 -7.97 36.88
N PHE A 10 35.26 -6.90 36.67
CA PHE A 10 34.80 -5.71 35.94
C PHE A 10 34.43 -6.00 34.46
N LYS A 11 35.19 -6.87 33.76
CA LYS A 11 34.85 -7.29 32.39
C LYS A 11 33.57 -8.13 32.31
N LYS A 12 33.28 -8.95 33.33
CA LYS A 12 32.06 -9.77 33.38
C LYS A 12 30.82 -8.92 33.65
N VAL A 13 30.95 -7.89 34.50
CA VAL A 13 29.86 -6.97 34.83
C VAL A 13 29.49 -6.08 33.63
N THR A 14 30.48 -5.60 32.86
CA THR A 14 30.22 -4.81 31.65
C THR A 14 29.55 -5.61 30.52
N TYR A 15 29.91 -6.88 30.34
CA TYR A 15 29.25 -7.77 29.36
C TYR A 15 27.81 -8.13 29.76
N MET A 16 27.52 -8.31 31.06
CA MET A 16 26.14 -8.55 31.51
C MET A 16 25.24 -7.32 31.35
N THR A 17 25.76 -6.11 31.60
CA THR A 17 24.98 -4.88 31.43
C THR A 17 24.67 -4.56 29.96
N LEU A 18 25.59 -4.88 29.03
CA LEU A 18 25.32 -4.71 27.59
C LEU A 18 24.23 -5.66 27.07
N PHE A 19 24.15 -6.89 27.61
CA PHE A 19 23.13 -7.86 27.21
C PHE A 19 21.73 -7.49 27.73
N PHE A 20 21.66 -6.85 28.90
CA PHE A 20 20.40 -6.36 29.47
C PHE A 20 19.84 -5.16 28.70
N ILE A 21 20.71 -4.30 28.18
CA ILE A 21 20.30 -3.17 27.34
C ILE A 21 19.69 -3.67 26.02
N CYS A 22 20.24 -4.72 25.38
CA CYS A 22 19.61 -5.33 24.21
C CYS A 22 18.25 -5.97 24.51
N PHE A 23 18.06 -6.58 25.68
CA PHE A 23 16.74 -7.12 26.08
C PHE A 23 15.71 -6.03 26.34
N LEU A 24 16.12 -4.84 26.78
CA LEU A 24 15.23 -3.70 26.97
C LEU A 24 14.93 -2.94 25.66
N PHE A 25 15.84 -2.95 24.67
CA PHE A 25 15.59 -2.35 23.35
C PHE A 25 14.86 -3.27 22.35
N ASN A 26 14.79 -4.57 22.58
CA ASN A 26 14.01 -5.47 21.72
C ASN A 26 12.49 -5.18 21.77
N ASN A 27 12.00 -4.52 22.82
CA ASN A 27 10.61 -4.07 22.89
C ASN A 27 10.38 -2.66 22.29
N LEU A 28 11.43 -1.95 21.88
CA LEU A 28 11.30 -0.66 21.18
C LEU A 28 11.14 -0.81 19.66
N CYS A 29 11.34 -2.03 19.13
CA CYS A 29 11.14 -2.37 17.72
C CYS A 29 9.88 -3.21 17.49
N SER A 30 8.88 -3.13 18.38
CA SER A 30 7.51 -3.40 17.93
C SER A 30 7.12 -2.24 17.02
N GLN A 31 7.48 -2.35 15.74
CA GLN A 31 6.76 -1.61 14.72
C GLN A 31 5.28 -1.93 14.98
N ASN A 32 4.49 -0.89 15.20
CA ASN A 32 3.04 -0.99 15.32
C ASN A 32 2.51 -1.66 14.04
N TYR A 33 2.46 -2.99 14.03
CA TYR A 33 1.70 -3.73 13.04
C TYR A 33 0.25 -3.28 13.22
N ALA A 34 -0.44 -2.95 12.13
CA ALA A 34 -1.86 -2.71 12.22
C ALA A 34 -2.50 -3.97 12.78
N ASP A 35 -3.19 -3.84 13.90
CA ASP A 35 -4.04 -4.90 14.40
C ASP A 35 -5.16 -5.11 13.38
N ILE A 36 -5.08 -6.24 12.68
CA ILE A 36 -6.06 -6.75 11.72
C ILE A 36 -7.48 -6.63 12.27
N ALA A 37 -7.65 -6.94 13.57
CA ALA A 37 -8.94 -6.93 14.23
C ALA A 37 -9.56 -5.53 14.25
N ASN A 38 -8.73 -4.48 14.15
CA ASN A 38 -9.14 -3.09 14.12
C ASN A 38 -9.21 -2.51 12.70
N THR A 39 -9.01 -3.33 11.66
CA THR A 39 -9.17 -2.85 10.28
C THR A 39 -10.63 -2.61 9.98
N TYR A 40 -10.98 -1.35 9.75
CA TYR A 40 -12.33 -0.95 9.42
C TYR A 40 -12.48 -0.71 7.92
N ARG A 41 -13.66 -1.03 7.40
CA ARG A 41 -14.04 -0.72 6.02
C ARG A 41 -15.14 0.31 6.03
N SER A 42 -14.96 1.36 5.26
CA SER A 42 -16.00 2.36 5.02
C SER A 42 -16.16 2.58 3.53
N TYR A 43 -17.37 2.89 3.10
CA TYR A 43 -17.58 3.36 1.74
C TYR A 43 -16.90 4.71 1.56
N TYR A 44 -16.30 4.91 0.40
CA TYR A 44 -15.83 6.21 -0.02
C TYR A 44 -17.01 7.19 -0.10
N THR A 45 -16.81 8.39 0.44
CA THR A 45 -17.75 9.52 0.39
C THR A 45 -17.06 10.69 -0.29
N GLU A 46 -17.76 11.49 -1.10
CA GLU A 46 -17.17 12.65 -1.78
C GLU A 46 -16.59 13.71 -0.83
N ASP A 47 -17.09 13.77 0.41
CA ASP A 47 -16.57 14.64 1.47
C ASP A 47 -15.23 14.15 2.06
N TYR A 48 -14.81 12.92 1.73
CA TYR A 48 -13.50 12.42 2.13
C TYR A 48 -12.44 13.03 1.22
N ARG A 49 -11.71 14.01 1.74
CA ARG A 49 -10.49 14.53 1.13
C ARG A 49 -9.31 14.14 2.00
N GLU A 50 -8.47 13.24 1.50
CA GLU A 50 -7.34 12.71 2.24
C GLU A 50 -6.32 13.84 2.51
N ASN A 51 -6.28 14.34 3.75
CA ASN A 51 -5.16 15.18 4.21
C ASN A 51 -4.06 14.33 4.88
N VAL A 52 -4.45 13.17 5.43
CA VAL A 52 -3.56 12.19 6.04
C VAL A 52 -4.19 10.79 5.82
N PRO A 53 -3.42 9.81 5.32
CA PRO A 53 -3.84 8.42 5.22
C PRO A 53 -4.36 7.92 6.57
N VAL A 54 -5.57 7.37 6.59
CA VAL A 54 -6.13 6.85 7.83
C VAL A 54 -5.64 5.43 8.02
N LYS A 55 -4.64 5.27 8.87
CA LYS A 55 -4.10 3.96 9.22
C LYS A 55 -5.22 3.03 9.68
N ASN A 56 -5.18 1.79 9.21
CA ASN A 56 -6.13 0.73 9.52
C ASN A 56 -7.55 0.97 8.96
N CYS A 57 -7.72 1.98 8.10
CA CYS A 57 -8.90 2.17 7.27
C CYS A 57 -8.68 1.62 5.87
N VAL A 58 -9.65 0.88 5.35
CA VAL A 58 -9.72 0.60 3.91
C VAL A 58 -11.00 1.20 3.35
N PHE A 59 -10.86 2.10 2.38
CA PHE A 59 -12.02 2.67 1.69
C PHE A 59 -12.50 1.76 0.56
N ILE A 60 -13.79 1.45 0.56
CA ILE A 60 -14.45 0.75 -0.53
C ILE A 60 -14.78 1.78 -1.61
N ILE A 61 -14.28 1.57 -2.83
CA ILE A 61 -14.39 2.53 -3.94
C ILE A 61 -14.75 1.85 -5.25
N ASN A 62 -15.54 2.53 -6.09
CA ASN A 62 -15.77 2.15 -7.49
C ASN A 62 -15.04 3.09 -8.46
N HIS A 63 -15.05 2.75 -9.76
CA HIS A 63 -14.36 3.53 -10.77
C HIS A 63 -14.88 4.97 -10.94
N GLU A 64 -16.19 5.21 -10.76
CA GLU A 64 -16.79 6.54 -10.93
C GLU A 64 -16.30 7.49 -9.83
N GLN A 65 -16.27 7.00 -8.59
CA GLN A 65 -15.75 7.72 -7.43
C GLN A 65 -14.27 8.05 -7.59
N LEU A 66 -13.46 7.06 -8.00
CA LEU A 66 -12.02 7.27 -8.21
C LEU A 66 -11.76 8.26 -9.36
N LEU A 67 -12.50 8.17 -10.47
CA LEU A 67 -12.38 9.13 -11.58
C LEU A 67 -12.73 10.57 -11.18
N THR A 68 -13.65 10.76 -10.23
CA THR A 68 -13.93 12.08 -9.67
C THR A 68 -12.72 12.61 -8.90
N GLU A 69 -12.14 11.80 -8.01
CA GLU A 69 -10.95 12.17 -7.23
C GLU A 69 -9.72 12.45 -8.11
N LEU A 70 -9.51 11.67 -9.16
CA LEU A 70 -8.37 11.81 -10.07
C LEU A 70 -8.34 13.16 -10.81
N LYS A 71 -9.45 13.91 -10.86
CA LYS A 71 -9.51 15.24 -11.51
C LYS A 71 -8.75 16.32 -10.74
N ASP A 72 -8.55 16.12 -9.44
CA ASP A 72 -7.92 17.11 -8.56
C ASP A 72 -6.38 17.06 -8.63
N TYR A 73 -5.81 16.09 -9.35
CA TYR A 73 -4.37 15.90 -9.48
C TYR A 73 -3.90 16.11 -10.92
N ASP A 74 -2.82 16.87 -11.08
CA ASP A 74 -2.18 17.06 -12.40
C ASP A 74 -1.72 15.71 -12.98
N LYS A 75 -1.16 14.84 -12.13
CA LYS A 75 -0.72 13.50 -12.48
C LYS A 75 -1.01 12.53 -11.34
N ALA A 76 -1.56 11.37 -11.69
CA ALA A 76 -1.84 10.31 -10.74
C ALA A 76 -1.50 8.94 -11.30
N LEU A 77 -1.05 8.04 -10.43
CA LEU A 77 -0.81 6.64 -10.72
C LEU A 77 -1.79 5.80 -9.89
N VAL A 78 -2.65 5.04 -10.56
CA VAL A 78 -3.50 4.05 -9.90
C VAL A 78 -2.82 2.70 -10.01
N TYR A 79 -2.48 2.08 -8.88
CA TYR A 79 -1.97 0.71 -8.84
C TYR A 79 -3.06 -0.22 -8.33
N ILE A 80 -3.53 -1.11 -9.22
CA ILE A 80 -4.46 -2.18 -8.86
C ILE A 80 -3.67 -3.44 -8.55
N PHE A 81 -3.88 -4.05 -7.39
CA PHE A 81 -3.10 -5.22 -6.99
C PHE A 81 -3.88 -6.24 -6.16
N VAL A 82 -3.35 -7.46 -6.17
CA VAL A 82 -3.81 -8.55 -5.30
C VAL A 82 -2.87 -8.59 -4.10
N ASN A 83 -3.43 -8.66 -2.89
CA ASN A 83 -2.62 -8.74 -1.68
C ASN A 83 -1.74 -9.99 -1.73
N GLY A 84 -0.48 -9.85 -1.35
CA GLY A 84 0.44 -10.99 -1.36
C GLY A 84 0.91 -11.44 -2.73
N CYS A 85 0.77 -10.60 -3.76
CA CYS A 85 1.29 -10.93 -5.08
C CYS A 85 2.79 -11.25 -5.03
N ASN A 86 3.15 -12.45 -5.49
CA ASN A 86 4.52 -12.96 -5.52
C ASN A 86 5.11 -13.02 -6.95
N SER A 87 4.39 -12.49 -7.94
CA SER A 87 4.90 -12.41 -9.32
C SER A 87 6.15 -11.55 -9.37
N LYS A 88 7.08 -11.85 -10.29
CA LYS A 88 8.26 -11.00 -10.54
C LYS A 88 7.93 -9.54 -10.89
N TYR A 89 6.70 -9.28 -11.33
CA TYR A 89 6.19 -7.96 -11.68
C TYR A 89 5.60 -7.20 -10.47
N CYS A 90 5.40 -7.88 -9.33
CA CYS A 90 4.88 -7.29 -8.11
C CYS A 90 6.05 -6.86 -7.23
N GLN A 91 6.25 -5.54 -7.13
CA GLN A 91 7.27 -4.97 -6.27
C GLN A 91 6.67 -4.67 -4.89
N PRO A 92 7.49 -4.54 -3.84
CA PRO A 92 7.02 -4.02 -2.56
C PRO A 92 6.37 -2.63 -2.71
N LEU A 93 5.36 -2.32 -1.88
CA LEU A 93 4.59 -1.07 -1.99
C LEU A 93 5.44 0.19 -1.93
N TYR A 94 6.48 0.20 -1.09
CA TYR A 94 7.42 1.31 -0.96
C TYR A 94 8.10 1.69 -2.28
N VAL A 95 8.22 0.76 -3.24
CA VAL A 95 8.81 1.01 -4.56
C VAL A 95 7.90 1.94 -5.37
N TYR A 96 6.60 1.67 -5.37
CA TYR A 96 5.61 2.52 -6.05
C TYR A 96 5.47 3.88 -5.37
N GLU A 97 5.47 3.92 -4.03
CA GLU A 97 5.40 5.17 -3.26
C GLU A 97 6.60 6.08 -3.57
N ASN A 98 7.82 5.53 -3.52
CA ASN A 98 9.03 6.26 -3.84
C ASN A 98 9.05 6.75 -5.28
N TRP A 99 8.60 5.91 -6.22
CA TRP A 99 8.53 6.30 -7.62
C TRP A 99 7.53 7.44 -7.83
N SER A 100 6.32 7.34 -7.28
CA SER A 100 5.29 8.37 -7.41
C SER A 100 5.73 9.69 -6.81
N LYS A 101 6.34 9.66 -5.62
CA LYS A 101 6.91 10.85 -4.97
C LYS A 101 8.00 11.51 -5.82
N LYS A 102 8.91 10.73 -6.40
CA LYS A 102 9.99 11.25 -7.26
C LYS A 102 9.46 11.87 -8.56
N ASN A 103 8.33 11.39 -9.07
CA ASN A 103 7.75 11.84 -10.34
C ASN A 103 6.60 12.85 -10.18
N GLY A 104 6.31 13.30 -8.96
CA GLY A 104 5.22 14.23 -8.69
C GLY A 104 3.83 13.67 -9.01
N CYS A 105 3.65 12.35 -8.89
CA CYS A 105 2.38 11.66 -9.11
C CYS A 105 1.70 11.40 -7.76
N LYS A 106 0.38 11.66 -7.65
CA LYS A 106 -0.41 11.08 -6.54
C LYS A 106 -0.57 9.58 -6.78
N LEU A 107 -0.27 8.76 -5.78
CA LEU A 107 -0.44 7.31 -5.85
C LEU A 107 -1.79 6.91 -5.23
N PHE A 108 -2.53 6.05 -5.93
CA PHE A 108 -3.71 5.38 -5.42
C PHE A 108 -3.44 3.87 -5.35
N LEU A 109 -3.47 3.31 -4.14
CA LEU A 109 -3.28 1.88 -3.89
C LEU A 109 -4.65 1.19 -3.79
N VAL A 110 -5.03 0.46 -4.84
CA VAL A 110 -6.35 -0.17 -4.95
C VAL A 110 -6.23 -1.68 -4.94
N MET A 111 -6.70 -2.30 -3.87
CA MET A 111 -6.75 -3.76 -3.75
C MET A 111 -7.94 -4.32 -4.53
N VAL A 112 -7.73 -5.43 -5.25
CA VAL A 112 -8.83 -6.12 -5.95
C VAL A 112 -9.89 -6.63 -4.98
N ASN A 113 -9.45 -7.17 -3.84
CA ASN A 113 -10.28 -7.60 -2.74
C ASN A 113 -9.48 -7.49 -1.43
N ILE A 114 -10.08 -7.89 -0.31
CA ILE A 114 -9.43 -7.85 1.01
C ILE A 114 -8.74 -9.18 1.39
N GLU A 115 -8.81 -10.19 0.54
CA GLU A 115 -8.23 -11.50 0.84
C GLU A 115 -6.71 -11.35 0.94
N GLY A 116 -6.11 -11.87 2.02
CA GLY A 116 -4.67 -11.74 2.25
C GLY A 116 -4.20 -10.34 2.66
N PHE A 117 -5.09 -9.47 3.13
CA PHE A 117 -4.82 -8.08 3.54
C PHE A 117 -3.59 -7.91 4.45
N GLU A 118 -3.29 -8.88 5.31
CA GLU A 118 -2.09 -8.88 6.15
C GLU A 118 -0.80 -8.65 5.40
N GLN A 119 -0.71 -9.24 4.22
CA GLN A 119 0.48 -9.15 3.38
C GLN A 119 0.68 -7.72 2.84
N THR A 120 -0.39 -6.93 2.79
CA THR A 120 -0.38 -5.51 2.42
C THR A 120 -0.04 -4.65 3.63
N ILE A 121 -0.70 -4.88 4.76
CA ILE A 121 -0.48 -4.12 6.00
C ILE A 121 0.94 -4.24 6.56
N ILE A 122 1.53 -5.44 6.51
CA ILE A 122 2.89 -5.68 7.01
C ILE A 122 3.92 -4.85 6.23
N GLN A 123 3.63 -4.46 4.99
CA GLN A 123 4.48 -3.54 4.21
C GLN A 123 4.38 -2.09 4.71
N ASN A 124 3.48 -1.80 5.65
CA ASN A 124 3.23 -0.49 6.26
C ASN A 124 3.10 0.64 5.23
N PRO A 125 2.15 0.52 4.26
CA PRO A 125 1.98 1.53 3.22
C PRO A 125 1.70 2.89 3.86
N SER A 126 2.38 3.89 3.36
CA SER A 126 2.18 5.29 3.71
C SER A 126 0.95 5.86 3.03
N GLU A 127 0.56 5.42 1.84
CA GLU A 127 -0.64 5.91 1.15
C GLU A 127 -1.95 5.27 1.67
N GLN A 128 -3.07 5.97 1.48
CA GLN A 128 -4.39 5.40 1.75
C GLN A 128 -4.65 4.14 0.92
N LEU A 129 -5.18 3.12 1.60
CA LEU A 129 -5.59 1.88 0.97
C LEU A 129 -7.06 1.92 0.57
N TYR A 130 -7.32 1.48 -0.65
CA TYR A 130 -8.65 1.31 -1.21
C TYR A 130 -8.90 -0.15 -1.56
N VAL A 131 -10.15 -0.56 -1.61
CA VAL A 131 -10.60 -1.86 -2.14
C VAL A 131 -11.74 -1.66 -3.11
N ILE A 132 -11.75 -2.43 -4.19
CA ILE A 132 -12.83 -2.36 -5.20
C ILE A 132 -14.19 -2.70 -4.56
N ASP A 133 -15.20 -1.88 -4.84
CA ASP A 133 -16.60 -2.12 -4.46
C ASP A 133 -17.18 -3.33 -5.21
N ASP A 134 -17.04 -4.52 -4.62
CA ASP A 134 -17.51 -5.76 -5.20
C ASP A 134 -19.03 -5.82 -5.42
N ARG A 135 -19.80 -4.98 -4.72
CA ARG A 135 -21.26 -4.89 -4.84
C ARG A 135 -21.66 -4.12 -6.09
N PHE A 136 -20.93 -3.05 -6.40
CA PHE A 136 -21.12 -2.28 -7.63
C PHE A 136 -20.96 -3.17 -8.88
N TYR A 137 -19.94 -4.02 -8.89
CA TYR A 137 -19.59 -4.92 -10.01
C TYR A 137 -20.18 -6.33 -9.91
N LYS A 138 -21.12 -6.57 -8.97
CA LYS A 138 -21.80 -7.88 -8.78
C LYS A 138 -20.82 -9.07 -8.68
N LYS A 139 -19.64 -8.85 -8.07
CA LYS A 139 -18.59 -9.83 -7.75
C LYS A 139 -18.04 -10.66 -8.92
N ARG A 140 -18.11 -10.17 -10.17
CA ARG A 140 -17.52 -10.88 -11.33
C ARG A 140 -16.43 -10.03 -11.94
N LYS A 141 -15.26 -10.64 -12.17
CA LYS A 141 -14.12 -10.01 -12.89
C LYS A 141 -13.81 -8.58 -12.42
N LEU A 142 -13.75 -8.38 -11.09
CA LEU A 142 -13.61 -7.07 -10.46
C LEU A 142 -12.49 -6.23 -11.06
N PHE A 143 -11.32 -6.85 -11.29
CA PHE A 143 -10.19 -6.18 -11.93
C PHE A 143 -10.56 -5.66 -13.32
N ASP A 144 -11.08 -6.53 -14.20
CA ASP A 144 -11.41 -6.18 -15.59
C ASP A 144 -12.47 -5.08 -15.63
N GLU A 145 -13.54 -5.19 -14.83
CA GLU A 145 -14.63 -4.21 -14.84
C GLU A 145 -14.20 -2.86 -14.26
N PHE A 146 -13.39 -2.85 -13.20
CA PHE A 146 -12.83 -1.62 -12.64
C PHE A 146 -11.83 -0.97 -13.60
N GLU A 147 -10.93 -1.74 -14.21
CA GLU A 147 -10.02 -1.28 -15.27
C GLU A 147 -10.79 -0.65 -16.44
N ASN A 148 -11.84 -1.33 -16.92
CA ASN A 148 -12.67 -0.84 -18.02
C ASN A 148 -13.35 0.48 -17.65
N GLY A 149 -13.88 0.56 -16.44
CA GLY A 149 -14.50 1.77 -15.90
C GLY A 149 -13.51 2.94 -15.84
N LEU A 150 -12.30 2.70 -15.31
CA LEU A 150 -11.22 3.69 -15.27
C LEU A 150 -10.82 4.21 -16.66
N LYS A 151 -10.92 3.35 -17.68
CA LYS A 151 -10.66 3.69 -19.08
C LYS A 151 -11.87 4.31 -19.80
N GLN A 152 -12.98 4.51 -19.10
CA GLN A 152 -14.26 4.96 -19.66
C GLN A 152 -14.74 4.06 -20.82
N GLN A 153 -14.51 2.76 -20.69
CA GLN A 153 -14.93 1.72 -21.62
C GLN A 153 -16.16 0.99 -21.09
N SER A 154 -16.80 0.18 -21.94
CA SER A 154 -17.85 -0.72 -21.49
C SER A 154 -17.30 -1.67 -20.43
N LEU A 155 -17.98 -1.79 -19.28
CA LEU A 155 -17.53 -2.65 -18.17
C LEU A 155 -17.29 -4.10 -18.60
N LYS A 156 -18.02 -4.59 -19.62
CA LYS A 156 -17.92 -5.96 -20.14
C LYS A 156 -16.95 -6.09 -21.31
N GLN A 157 -16.22 -5.05 -21.67
CA GLN A 157 -15.25 -5.08 -22.75
C GLN A 157 -14.15 -6.10 -22.45
N LYS A 158 -13.85 -6.96 -23.41
CA LYS A 158 -12.71 -7.87 -23.31
C LYS A 158 -11.45 -7.12 -23.69
N ASN A 159 -10.54 -6.98 -22.74
CA ASN A 159 -9.24 -6.37 -22.96
C ASN A 159 -8.14 -7.41 -22.77
N LYS A 160 -7.05 -7.27 -23.53
CA LYS A 160 -5.81 -8.00 -23.26
C LYS A 160 -5.17 -7.35 -22.04
N TYR A 161 -4.73 -8.15 -21.07
CA TYR A 161 -4.01 -7.63 -19.90
C TYR A 161 -2.74 -6.89 -20.32
N ARG A 162 -2.67 -5.59 -20.01
CA ARG A 162 -1.52 -4.72 -20.31
C ARG A 162 -0.68 -4.37 -19.08
N GLY A 163 -1.18 -4.69 -17.88
CA GLY A 163 -0.57 -4.34 -16.62
C GLY A 163 -1.61 -3.85 -15.63
N SER A 164 -1.15 -3.38 -14.48
CA SER A 164 -2.02 -2.94 -13.39
C SER A 164 -1.66 -1.57 -12.82
N LEU A 165 -0.79 -0.85 -13.54
CA LEU A 165 -0.39 0.53 -13.25
C LEU A 165 -1.04 1.43 -14.30
N PHE A 166 -1.96 2.29 -13.88
CA PHE A 166 -2.72 3.15 -14.77
C PHE A 166 -2.33 4.60 -14.52
N LEU A 167 -1.77 5.25 -15.54
CA LEU A 167 -1.38 6.65 -15.47
C LEU A 167 -2.54 7.55 -15.87
N PHE A 168 -2.75 8.60 -15.10
CA PHE A 168 -3.74 9.64 -15.35
C PHE A 168 -3.09 11.02 -15.35
N GLU A 169 -3.60 11.89 -16.21
CA GLU A 169 -3.29 13.31 -16.22
C GLU A 169 -4.60 14.11 -16.20
N LYS A 170 -4.78 14.96 -15.17
CA LYS A 170 -6.01 15.75 -14.97
C LYS A 170 -7.29 14.93 -15.09
N GLY A 171 -7.32 13.79 -14.41
CA GLY A 171 -8.45 12.84 -14.40
C GLY A 171 -8.64 12.03 -15.69
N LYS A 172 -7.77 12.17 -16.70
CA LYS A 172 -7.87 11.42 -17.96
C LYS A 172 -6.87 10.27 -18.00
N TYR A 173 -7.35 9.09 -18.35
CA TYR A 173 -6.50 7.92 -18.59
C TYR A 173 -5.51 8.20 -19.73
N VAL A 174 -4.22 7.90 -19.50
CA VAL A 174 -3.14 8.08 -20.47
C VAL A 174 -2.63 6.74 -20.97
N GLU A 175 -2.08 5.91 -20.09
CA GLU A 175 -1.41 4.66 -20.46
C GLU A 175 -1.52 3.62 -19.35
N THR A 176 -1.40 2.34 -19.71
CA THR A 176 -1.26 1.23 -18.76
C THR A 176 0.15 0.66 -18.83
N TYR A 177 0.79 0.50 -17.68
CA TYR A 177 2.11 -0.11 -17.56
C TYR A 177 2.03 -1.43 -16.79
N ARG A 178 2.90 -2.38 -17.21
CA ARG A 178 3.12 -3.62 -16.48
C ARG A 178 4.14 -3.47 -15.35
N GLU A 179 5.10 -2.59 -15.54
CA GLU A 179 6.17 -2.25 -14.61
C GLU A 179 6.29 -0.73 -14.56
N LEU A 180 6.86 -0.19 -13.48
CA LEU A 180 7.06 1.26 -13.35
C LEU A 180 7.92 1.77 -14.52
N PRO A 181 7.48 2.82 -15.25
CA PRO A 181 8.28 3.36 -16.34
C PRO A 181 9.51 4.08 -15.81
N TYR A 182 10.61 3.97 -16.56
CA TYR A 182 11.81 4.78 -16.37
C TYR A 182 11.64 6.04 -17.23
N PHE A 183 11.54 7.20 -16.61
CA PHE A 183 11.52 8.50 -17.27
C PHE A 183 12.88 9.18 -17.14
#